data_AF-A0A1G1IFV2-F1
#
_entry.id   AF-A0A1G1IFV2-F1
#
_cell.length_a   1.000
_cell.length_b   1.000
_cell.length_c   1.000
_cell.angle_alpha   90.00
_cell.angle_beta   90.00
_cell.angle_gamma   90.00
#
_symmetry.space_group_name_H-M   'P 1'
#
loop_
_entity.id
_entity.type
_entity.pdbx_description
1 polymer ?
#
loop_
_entity_poly.entity_id
_entity_poly.type
_entity_poly.pdbx_seq_one_letter_code
_entity_poly.pdbx_strand_id
1 'polypeptide(L)'
;MRGREVRGEGNPNLVSRTSNLVAALVGCVLMTVLLAGCFAKQSDLDRQEKELSAKIAKDRADLDRLISETRARLNQEIATLREEELPALRGNMDKGANRFETIQRRLDDVENKSAARLNVIEKIQHDQANLLKTDRDRTQEEQAKMAETVGALAKAVDAKLAGHAKTLDQLSRTLTDLSAKVDTDAKLTSEHLADVNKSVSSVAKALRTVGEAIETREAEQDRRLDEVAKALHGMAAQAGKVKEGKPAKGGKQAPRAGDSTDVGPAKSAVATPAPAAVSAEGAPADGEDKTYEQSLQAFKNGDYEGARKGFSDFLQRHPDSKLAGNAQYWLGECYYGAKNYGQAIEAFDHVQRSYPDSAKVPAALLKKGFAYVALNDRGRASSTLKQVVESYPKSPEATKAKEKLAQLQ
;
A
#
# COMPACT_ATOMS: atom_id res chain seq x y z
N MET A 1 -81.42 112.78 -131.08
CA MET A 1 -80.96 114.11 -131.56
C MET A 1 -79.70 114.49 -130.79
N ARG A 2 -78.69 115.01 -131.52
CA ARG A 2 -77.64 115.99 -131.15
C ARG A 2 -77.15 115.99 -129.69
N GLY A 3 -75.86 115.86 -129.35
CA GLY A 3 -74.63 116.13 -130.09
C GLY A 3 -73.74 117.10 -129.28
N ARG A 4 -72.41 116.90 -129.35
CA ARG A 4 -71.29 117.85 -129.06
C ARG A 4 -71.11 118.27 -127.59
N GLU A 5 -69.94 118.65 -127.06
CA GLU A 5 -68.57 119.01 -127.52
C GLU A 5 -67.71 119.06 -126.22
N VAL A 6 -66.51 118.47 -126.09
CA VAL A 6 -65.15 118.90 -126.50
C VAL A 6 -64.24 119.40 -125.35
N ARG A 7 -62.96 118.96 -125.43
CA ARG A 7 -61.69 119.44 -124.80
C ARG A 7 -61.56 119.27 -123.27
N GLY A 8 -60.47 118.78 -122.67
CA GLY A 8 -59.11 118.45 -123.11
C GLY A 8 -58.10 119.08 -122.13
N GLU A 9 -57.26 118.29 -121.46
CA GLU A 9 -55.93 118.65 -120.87
C GLU A 9 -55.34 117.44 -120.11
N GLY A 10 -54.02 117.19 -120.22
CA GLY A 10 -53.30 116.08 -119.58
C GLY A 10 -52.52 116.49 -118.33
N ASN A 11 -52.24 115.55 -117.41
CA ASN A 11 -51.20 115.69 -116.37
C ASN A 11 -50.94 114.36 -115.56
N PRO A 12 -49.86 114.24 -114.75
CA PRO A 12 -48.98 113.07 -114.66
C PRO A 12 -49.05 112.39 -113.28
N ASN A 13 -49.62 111.19 -113.16
CA ASN A 13 -49.86 110.56 -111.85
C ASN A 13 -49.63 109.04 -111.82
N LEU A 14 -48.67 108.53 -112.61
CA LEU A 14 -48.39 107.09 -112.68
C LEU A 14 -47.29 106.59 -111.72
N VAL A 15 -46.46 107.48 -111.15
CA VAL A 15 -45.26 107.07 -110.37
C VAL A 15 -45.49 107.02 -108.85
N SER A 16 -46.46 107.75 -108.28
CA SER A 16 -46.73 107.76 -106.82
C SER A 16 -47.60 106.58 -106.35
N ARG A 17 -48.47 106.06 -107.23
CA ARG A 17 -49.40 104.96 -106.91
C ARG A 17 -48.71 103.60 -106.78
N THR A 18 -47.61 103.38 -107.49
CA THR A 18 -46.84 102.13 -107.41
C THR A 18 -46.03 102.04 -106.11
N SER A 19 -45.47 103.15 -105.62
CA SER A 19 -44.69 103.19 -104.37
C SER A 19 -45.54 102.89 -103.13
N ASN A 20 -46.73 103.51 -103.03
CA ASN A 20 -47.65 103.27 -101.91
C ASN A 20 -48.23 101.84 -101.90
N LEU A 21 -48.43 101.24 -103.07
CA LEU A 21 -48.91 99.86 -103.18
C LEU A 21 -47.83 98.86 -102.74
N VAL A 22 -46.57 99.11 -103.11
CA VAL A 22 -45.43 98.27 -102.69
C VAL A 22 -45.21 98.39 -101.18
N ALA A 23 -45.28 99.59 -100.60
CA ALA A 23 -45.17 99.78 -99.15
C ALA A 23 -46.30 99.09 -98.36
N ALA A 24 -47.54 99.17 -98.86
CA ALA A 24 -48.69 98.49 -98.24
C ALA A 24 -48.58 96.96 -98.33
N LEU A 25 -48.11 96.42 -99.46
CA LEU A 25 -47.87 94.99 -99.63
C LEU A 25 -46.72 94.49 -98.74
N VAL A 26 -45.63 95.24 -98.65
CA VAL A 26 -44.50 94.89 -97.76
C VAL A 26 -44.92 94.94 -96.28
N GLY A 27 -45.70 95.95 -95.87
CA GLY A 27 -46.25 96.03 -94.51
C GLY A 27 -47.24 94.91 -94.17
N CYS A 28 -48.07 94.52 -95.14
CA CYS A 28 -49.00 93.40 -94.97
C CYS A 28 -48.25 92.07 -94.85
N VAL A 29 -47.24 91.83 -95.70
CA VAL A 29 -46.37 90.65 -95.61
C VAL A 29 -45.63 90.60 -94.27
N LEU A 30 -45.05 91.72 -93.82
CA LEU A 30 -44.40 91.80 -92.50
C LEU A 30 -45.35 91.52 -91.33
N MET A 31 -46.57 92.06 -91.35
CA MET A 31 -47.58 91.76 -90.33
C MET A 31 -48.04 90.31 -90.35
N THR A 32 -48.21 89.71 -91.53
CA THR A 32 -48.54 88.28 -91.63
C THR A 32 -47.42 87.38 -91.12
N VAL A 33 -46.15 87.73 -91.34
CA VAL A 33 -44.99 87.00 -90.82
C VAL A 33 -44.87 87.15 -89.29
N LEU A 34 -45.10 88.36 -88.74
CA LEU A 34 -45.09 88.59 -87.29
C LEU A 34 -46.23 87.86 -86.58
N LEU A 35 -47.45 87.90 -87.14
CA LEU A 35 -48.59 87.15 -86.60
C LEU A 35 -48.36 85.63 -86.69
N ALA A 36 -47.85 85.13 -87.82
CA ALA A 36 -47.50 83.72 -87.95
C ALA A 36 -46.40 83.29 -86.95
N GLY A 37 -45.41 84.14 -86.69
CA GLY A 37 -44.38 83.92 -85.67
C GLY A 37 -44.94 83.89 -84.25
N CYS A 38 -45.90 84.77 -83.92
CA CYS A 38 -46.59 84.75 -82.63
C CYS A 38 -47.49 83.51 -82.46
N PHE A 39 -48.22 83.10 -83.50
CA PHE A 39 -49.02 81.87 -83.47
C PHE A 39 -48.16 80.60 -83.35
N ALA A 40 -47.03 80.54 -84.06
CA ALA A 40 -46.07 79.44 -83.94
C ALA A 40 -45.53 79.35 -82.50
N LYS A 41 -45.11 80.50 -81.93
CA LYS A 41 -44.59 80.55 -80.56
C LYS A 41 -45.66 80.25 -79.50
N GLN A 42 -46.91 80.67 -79.73
CA GLN A 42 -48.04 80.32 -78.86
C GLN A 42 -48.35 78.81 -78.91
N SER A 43 -48.33 78.22 -80.11
CA SER A 43 -48.55 76.78 -80.26
C SER A 43 -47.43 75.92 -79.65
N ASP A 44 -46.18 76.40 -79.68
CA ASP A 44 -45.05 75.76 -79.02
C ASP A 44 -45.16 75.85 -77.48
N LEU A 45 -45.61 77.00 -76.96
CA LEU A 45 -45.89 77.17 -75.52
C LEU A 45 -47.03 76.26 -75.04
N ASP A 46 -48.14 76.19 -75.79
CA ASP A 46 -49.26 75.29 -75.46
C ASP A 46 -48.84 73.81 -75.52
N ARG A 47 -47.94 73.47 -76.44
CA ARG A 47 -47.35 72.12 -76.54
C ARG A 47 -46.45 71.82 -75.34
N GLN A 48 -45.60 72.76 -74.95
CA GLN A 48 -44.76 72.63 -73.76
C GLN A 48 -45.60 72.54 -72.47
N GLU A 49 -46.68 73.30 -72.35
CA GLU A 49 -47.61 73.24 -71.20
C GLU A 49 -48.32 71.89 -71.12
N LYS A 50 -48.75 71.32 -72.24
CA LYS A 50 -49.32 69.97 -72.30
C LYS A 50 -48.30 68.90 -71.95
N GLU A 51 -47.08 69.00 -72.45
CA GLU A 51 -46.01 68.05 -72.11
C GLU A 51 -45.61 68.14 -70.63
N LEU A 52 -45.53 69.35 -70.08
CA LEU A 52 -45.20 69.56 -68.67
C LEU A 52 -46.34 69.11 -67.75
N SER A 53 -47.60 69.42 -68.08
CA SER A 53 -48.76 68.94 -67.32
C SER A 53 -48.90 67.42 -67.37
N ALA A 54 -48.62 66.79 -68.51
CA ALA A 54 -48.57 65.34 -68.62
C ALA A 54 -47.45 64.71 -67.75
N LYS A 55 -46.27 65.34 -67.70
CA LYS A 55 -45.18 64.91 -66.80
C LYS A 55 -45.57 65.06 -65.33
N ILE A 56 -46.13 66.19 -64.92
CA ILE A 56 -46.59 66.41 -63.54
C ILE A 56 -47.67 65.39 -63.15
N ALA A 57 -48.61 65.10 -64.05
CA ALA A 57 -49.65 64.09 -63.81
C ALA A 57 -49.05 62.69 -63.66
N LYS A 58 -48.07 62.34 -64.48
CA LYS A 58 -47.34 61.07 -64.38
C LYS A 58 -46.54 60.98 -63.09
N ASP A 59 -45.74 61.99 -62.76
CA ASP A 59 -44.93 62.02 -61.54
C ASP A 59 -45.81 61.94 -60.28
N ARG A 60 -46.99 62.57 -60.31
CA ARG A 60 -47.99 62.46 -59.24
C ARG A 60 -48.55 61.04 -59.10
N ALA A 61 -48.87 60.39 -60.22
CA ALA A 61 -49.34 59.00 -60.21
C ALA A 61 -48.24 58.02 -59.75
N ASP A 62 -47.00 58.24 -60.18
CA ASP A 62 -45.83 57.46 -59.76
C ASP A 62 -45.55 57.66 -58.25
N LEU A 63 -45.70 58.90 -57.73
CA LEU A 63 -45.58 59.20 -56.31
C LEU A 63 -46.71 58.54 -55.49
N ASP A 64 -47.96 58.63 -55.93
CA ASP A 64 -49.10 57.99 -55.25
C ASP A 64 -48.93 56.45 -55.23
N ARG A 65 -48.42 55.87 -56.32
CA ARG A 65 -48.07 54.46 -56.39
C ARG A 65 -46.99 54.11 -55.38
N LEU A 66 -45.87 54.84 -55.35
CA LEU A 66 -44.78 54.63 -54.39
C LEU A 66 -45.25 54.75 -52.94
N ILE A 67 -46.11 55.72 -52.63
CA ILE A 67 -46.69 55.91 -51.29
C ILE A 67 -47.57 54.70 -50.94
N SER A 68 -48.39 54.22 -51.87
CA SER A 68 -49.26 53.05 -51.65
C SER A 68 -48.46 51.75 -51.44
N GLU A 69 -47.42 51.52 -52.25
CA GLU A 69 -46.53 50.37 -52.14
C GLU A 69 -45.74 50.40 -50.83
N THR A 70 -45.22 51.57 -50.44
CA THR A 70 -44.49 51.75 -49.18
C THR A 70 -45.41 51.56 -47.98
N ARG A 71 -46.64 52.10 -48.02
CA ARG A 71 -47.64 51.91 -46.96
C ARG A 71 -48.05 50.45 -46.83
N ALA A 72 -48.25 49.75 -47.94
CA ALA A 72 -48.58 48.32 -47.94
C ALA A 72 -47.45 47.50 -47.32
N ARG A 73 -46.19 47.77 -47.71
CA ARG A 73 -45.01 47.12 -47.16
C ARG A 73 -44.86 47.36 -45.65
N LEU A 74 -44.98 48.60 -45.21
CA LEU A 74 -44.91 48.95 -43.78
C LEU A 74 -46.03 48.29 -42.98
N ASN A 75 -47.26 48.25 -43.51
CA ASN A 75 -48.37 47.58 -42.83
C ASN A 75 -48.14 46.08 -42.72
N GLN A 76 -47.56 45.44 -43.74
CA GLN A 76 -47.19 44.04 -43.70
C GLN A 76 -46.09 43.78 -42.66
N GLU A 77 -45.03 44.59 -42.62
CA GLU A 77 -43.96 44.49 -41.62
C GLU A 77 -44.48 44.73 -40.18
N ILE A 78 -45.38 45.69 -39.99
CA ILE A 78 -46.04 45.93 -38.69
C ILE A 78 -46.89 44.72 -38.29
N ALA A 79 -47.59 44.09 -39.24
CA ALA A 79 -48.39 42.90 -38.98
C ALA A 79 -47.51 41.71 -38.58
N THR A 80 -46.42 41.43 -39.31
CA THR A 80 -45.49 40.33 -38.95
C THR A 80 -44.85 40.56 -37.59
N LEU A 81 -44.43 41.79 -37.29
CA LEU A 81 -43.90 42.15 -35.97
C LEU A 81 -44.93 41.90 -34.85
N ARG A 82 -46.19 42.28 -35.08
CA ARG A 82 -47.27 42.17 -34.07
C ARG A 82 -47.77 40.75 -33.87
N GLU A 83 -47.95 40.00 -34.94
CA GLU A 83 -48.63 38.70 -34.92
C GLU A 83 -47.65 37.54 -34.71
N GLU A 84 -46.40 37.69 -35.15
CA GLU A 84 -45.43 36.59 -35.12
C GLU A 84 -44.26 36.88 -34.18
N GLU A 85 -43.52 37.97 -34.40
CA GLU A 85 -42.26 38.19 -33.67
C GLU A 85 -42.46 38.57 -32.19
N LEU A 86 -43.36 39.50 -31.89
CA LEU A 86 -43.60 39.95 -30.51
C LEU A 86 -44.18 38.82 -29.62
N PRO A 87 -45.18 38.03 -30.05
CA PRO A 87 -45.66 36.89 -29.27
C PRO A 87 -44.61 35.80 -29.10
N ALA A 88 -43.81 35.51 -30.14
CA ALA A 88 -42.71 34.55 -30.04
C ALA A 88 -41.65 35.01 -29.04
N LEU A 89 -41.28 36.29 -29.05
CA LEU A 89 -40.33 36.86 -28.10
C LEU A 89 -40.88 36.83 -26.66
N ARG A 90 -42.16 37.18 -26.47
CA ARG A 90 -42.83 37.08 -25.16
C ARG A 90 -42.84 35.64 -24.65
N GLY A 91 -43.22 34.67 -25.48
CA GLY A 91 -43.20 33.26 -25.11
C GLY A 91 -41.80 32.74 -24.77
N ASN A 92 -40.76 33.24 -25.45
CA ASN A 92 -39.37 32.92 -25.11
C ASN A 92 -38.94 33.55 -23.78
N MET A 93 -39.39 34.78 -23.47
CA MET A 93 -39.18 35.41 -22.17
C MET A 93 -39.88 34.64 -21.05
N ASP A 94 -41.13 34.20 -21.24
CA ASP A 94 -41.87 33.41 -20.25
C ASP A 94 -41.18 32.06 -19.99
N LYS A 95 -40.69 31.39 -21.05
CA LYS A 95 -39.85 30.18 -20.92
C LYS A 95 -38.53 30.48 -20.20
N GLY A 96 -37.96 31.68 -20.39
CA GLY A 96 -36.79 32.16 -19.67
C GLY A 96 -37.08 32.32 -18.18
N ALA A 97 -38.17 32.99 -17.84
CA ALA A 97 -38.61 33.22 -16.46
C ALA A 97 -38.89 31.91 -15.72
N ASN A 98 -39.61 30.97 -16.33
CA ASN A 98 -39.89 29.66 -15.74
C ASN A 98 -38.62 28.85 -15.50
N ARG A 99 -37.64 28.91 -16.43
CA ARG A 99 -36.33 28.28 -16.24
C ARG A 99 -35.56 28.93 -15.09
N PHE A 100 -35.59 30.25 -14.99
CA PHE A 100 -34.95 30.97 -13.89
C PHE A 100 -35.56 30.61 -12.53
N GLU A 101 -36.88 30.58 -12.43
CA GLU A 101 -37.58 30.19 -11.21
C GLU A 101 -37.28 28.73 -10.81
N THR A 102 -37.16 27.83 -11.79
CA THR A 102 -36.73 26.44 -11.55
C THR A 102 -35.30 26.38 -11.02
N ILE A 103 -34.39 27.20 -11.56
CA ILE A 103 -33.01 27.29 -11.09
C ILE A 103 -32.97 27.82 -9.65
N GLN A 104 -33.75 28.87 -9.34
CA GLN A 104 -33.85 29.42 -7.98
C GLN A 104 -34.32 28.36 -6.97
N ARG A 105 -35.40 27.63 -7.27
CA ARG A 105 -35.87 26.53 -6.40
C ARG A 105 -34.79 25.45 -6.17
N ARG A 106 -34.02 25.13 -7.21
CA ARG A 106 -32.92 24.16 -7.10
C ARG A 106 -31.76 24.71 -6.27
N LEU A 107 -31.50 26.01 -6.33
CA LEU A 107 -30.49 26.66 -5.51
C LEU A 107 -30.89 26.61 -4.04
N ASP A 108 -32.13 26.97 -3.71
CA ASP A 108 -32.67 26.90 -2.35
C ASP A 108 -32.62 25.46 -1.79
N ASP A 109 -32.98 24.46 -2.61
CA ASP A 109 -32.90 23.05 -2.21
C ASP A 109 -31.44 22.60 -1.95
N VAL A 110 -30.50 23.04 -2.78
CA VAL A 110 -29.06 22.77 -2.57
C VAL A 110 -28.57 23.45 -1.30
N GLU A 111 -28.93 24.70 -1.06
CA GLU A 111 -28.56 25.44 0.15
C GLU A 111 -29.10 24.75 1.41
N ASN A 112 -30.39 24.39 1.42
CA ASN A 112 -31.01 23.67 2.54
C ASN A 112 -30.37 22.29 2.77
N LYS A 113 -30.10 21.54 1.70
CA LYS A 113 -29.39 20.24 1.81
C LYS A 113 -27.95 20.41 2.28
N SER A 114 -27.28 21.48 1.89
CA SER A 114 -25.91 21.78 2.33
C SER A 114 -25.87 22.09 3.83
N ALA A 115 -26.82 22.89 4.32
CA ALA A 115 -26.97 23.20 5.74
C ALA A 115 -27.27 21.93 6.57
N ALA A 116 -28.18 21.08 6.09
CA ALA A 116 -28.49 19.81 6.74
C ALA A 116 -27.26 18.88 6.82
N ARG A 117 -26.47 18.79 5.74
CA ARG A 117 -25.23 18.01 5.71
C ARG A 117 -24.18 18.58 6.67
N LEU A 118 -24.04 19.91 6.76
CA LEU A 118 -23.16 20.58 7.71
C LEU A 118 -23.48 20.20 9.16
N ASN A 119 -24.76 20.23 9.55
CA ASN A 119 -25.18 19.83 10.89
C ASN A 119 -24.86 18.36 11.19
N VAL A 120 -25.02 17.46 10.21
CA VAL A 120 -24.65 16.05 10.35
C VAL A 120 -23.14 15.88 10.50
N ILE A 121 -22.34 16.63 9.73
CA ILE A 121 -20.88 16.62 9.84
C ILE A 121 -20.45 17.07 11.23
N GLU A 122 -21.00 18.17 11.75
CA GLU A 122 -20.69 18.67 13.08
C GLU A 122 -21.02 17.64 14.17
N LYS A 123 -22.17 16.98 14.06
CA LYS A 123 -22.54 15.89 14.98
C LYS A 123 -21.57 14.72 14.91
N ILE A 124 -21.19 14.28 13.71
CA ILE A 124 -20.22 13.19 13.52
C ILE A 124 -18.87 13.58 14.12
N GLN A 125 -18.41 14.81 13.91
CA GLN A 125 -17.15 15.29 14.48
C GLN A 125 -17.19 15.32 16.02
N HIS A 126 -18.31 15.75 16.60
CA HIS A 126 -18.52 15.73 18.04
C HIS A 126 -18.53 14.30 18.60
N ASP A 127 -19.28 13.39 17.98
CA ASP A 127 -19.36 11.99 18.38
C ASP A 127 -17.99 11.29 18.26
N GLN A 128 -17.23 11.57 17.19
CA GLN A 128 -15.86 11.08 17.02
C GLN A 128 -14.92 11.61 18.10
N ALA A 129 -15.02 12.90 18.45
CA ALA A 129 -14.18 13.51 19.50
C ALA A 129 -14.46 12.87 20.87
N ASN A 130 -15.73 12.59 21.17
CA ASN A 130 -16.13 11.92 22.41
C ASN A 130 -15.63 10.47 22.45
N LEU A 131 -15.81 9.71 21.35
CA LEU A 131 -15.33 8.33 21.25
C LEU A 131 -13.81 8.25 21.46
N LEU A 132 -13.05 9.12 20.77
CA LEU A 132 -11.59 9.19 20.90
C LEU A 132 -11.15 9.55 22.31
N LYS A 133 -11.92 10.38 23.02
CA LYS A 133 -11.65 10.70 24.42
C LYS A 133 -11.89 9.48 25.31
N THR A 134 -13.03 8.80 25.15
CA THR A 134 -13.35 7.59 25.92
C THR A 134 -12.32 6.47 25.69
N ASP A 135 -11.92 6.24 24.44
CA ASP A 135 -10.89 5.23 24.12
C ASP A 135 -9.53 5.61 24.72
N ARG A 136 -9.16 6.90 24.69
CA ARG A 136 -7.93 7.38 25.35
C ARG A 136 -7.97 7.14 26.85
N ASP A 137 -9.08 7.47 27.50
CA ASP A 137 -9.23 7.31 28.96
C ASP A 137 -9.17 5.82 29.35
N ARG A 138 -9.85 4.95 28.58
CA ARG A 138 -9.81 3.50 28.78
C ARG A 138 -8.41 2.92 28.57
N THR A 139 -7.72 3.31 27.50
CA THR A 139 -6.35 2.82 27.24
C THR A 139 -5.36 3.31 28.30
N GLN A 140 -5.50 4.52 28.81
CA GLN A 140 -4.70 5.01 29.93
C GLN A 140 -4.97 4.23 31.22
N GLU A 141 -6.23 3.91 31.52
CA GLU A 141 -6.58 3.09 32.67
C GLU A 141 -5.99 1.67 32.57
N GLU A 142 -6.09 1.03 31.39
CA GLU A 142 -5.51 -0.27 31.13
C GLU A 142 -3.97 -0.24 31.22
N GLN A 143 -3.32 0.82 30.71
CA GLN A 143 -1.88 1.02 30.86
C GLN A 143 -1.46 1.21 32.32
N ALA A 144 -2.21 1.97 33.11
CA ALA A 144 -1.93 2.16 34.53
C ALA A 144 -2.02 0.84 35.32
N LYS A 145 -3.07 0.05 35.07
CA LYS A 145 -3.22 -1.30 35.65
C LYS A 145 -2.07 -2.22 35.23
N MET A 146 -1.70 -2.20 33.96
CA MET A 146 -0.57 -2.99 33.46
C MET A 146 0.74 -2.59 34.14
N ALA A 147 1.02 -1.29 34.26
CA ALA A 147 2.22 -0.79 34.93
C ALA A 147 2.28 -1.24 36.40
N GLU A 148 1.14 -1.23 37.10
CA GLU A 148 1.05 -1.74 38.48
C GLU A 148 1.36 -3.25 38.54
N THR A 149 0.78 -4.06 37.66
CA THR A 149 1.04 -5.51 37.62
C THR A 149 2.49 -5.84 37.29
N VAL A 150 3.09 -5.13 36.34
CA VAL A 150 4.51 -5.28 35.98
C VAL A 150 5.40 -4.88 37.15
N GLY A 151 5.08 -3.78 37.84
CA GLY A 151 5.80 -3.34 39.04
C GLY A 151 5.72 -4.36 40.19
N ALA A 152 4.55 -4.97 40.42
CA ALA A 152 4.39 -6.03 41.41
C ALA A 152 5.18 -7.29 41.03
N LEU A 153 5.15 -7.69 39.76
CA LEU A 153 5.91 -8.84 39.27
C LEU A 153 7.42 -8.62 39.38
N ALA A 154 7.92 -7.43 39.04
CA ALA A 154 9.33 -7.08 39.18
C ALA A 154 9.80 -7.24 40.64
N LYS A 155 9.05 -6.68 41.60
CA LYS A 155 9.34 -6.85 43.03
C LYS A 155 9.34 -8.32 43.47
N ALA A 156 8.42 -9.13 42.96
CA ALA A 156 8.36 -10.56 43.27
C ALA A 156 9.56 -11.33 42.71
N VAL A 157 9.99 -11.00 41.49
CA VAL A 157 11.19 -11.56 40.87
C VAL A 157 12.44 -11.18 41.65
N ASP A 158 12.58 -9.91 42.03
CA ASP A 158 13.71 -9.42 42.83
C ASP A 158 13.80 -10.14 44.18
N ALA A 159 12.65 -10.29 44.88
CA ALA A 159 12.59 -11.02 46.14
C ALA A 159 13.01 -12.50 45.96
N LYS A 160 12.60 -13.14 44.86
CA LYS A 160 12.95 -14.54 44.58
C LYS A 160 14.43 -14.68 44.22
N LEU A 161 14.98 -13.77 43.43
CA LEU A 161 16.41 -13.70 43.10
C LEU A 161 17.26 -13.51 44.36
N ALA A 162 16.86 -12.61 45.26
CA ALA A 162 17.52 -12.41 46.54
C ALA A 162 17.47 -13.67 47.42
N GLY A 163 16.35 -14.40 47.39
CA GLY A 163 16.21 -15.71 48.05
C GLY A 163 17.20 -16.74 47.49
N HIS A 164 17.25 -16.90 46.17
CA HIS A 164 18.18 -17.83 45.51
C HIS A 164 19.65 -17.47 45.76
N ALA A 165 20.00 -16.17 45.76
CA ALA A 165 21.36 -15.72 46.08
C ALA A 165 21.79 -16.16 47.48
N LYS A 166 20.91 -16.02 48.48
CA LYS A 166 21.18 -16.52 49.85
C LYS A 166 21.36 -18.05 49.87
N THR A 167 20.52 -18.79 49.14
CA THR A 167 20.66 -20.25 49.05
C THR A 167 21.98 -20.66 48.39
N LEU A 168 22.41 -19.94 47.35
CA LEU A 168 23.70 -20.16 46.68
C LEU A 168 24.87 -19.91 47.63
N ASP A 169 24.85 -18.81 48.38
CA ASP A 169 25.84 -18.50 49.41
C ASP A 169 25.93 -19.59 50.47
N GLN A 170 24.77 -20.08 50.92
CA GLN A 170 24.71 -21.16 51.92
C GLN A 170 25.28 -22.47 51.38
N LEU A 171 24.91 -22.84 50.14
CA LEU A 171 25.46 -24.00 49.44
C LEU A 171 26.98 -23.90 49.29
N SER A 172 27.48 -22.73 48.88
CA SER A 172 28.93 -22.49 48.75
C SER A 172 29.65 -22.68 50.08
N ARG A 173 29.10 -22.17 51.19
CA ARG A 173 29.69 -22.37 52.53
C ARG A 173 29.70 -23.85 52.92
N THR A 174 28.58 -24.55 52.72
CA THR A 174 28.51 -25.99 53.03
C THR A 174 29.49 -26.82 52.20
N LEU A 175 29.73 -26.43 50.94
CA LEU A 175 30.69 -27.10 50.07
C LEU A 175 32.12 -26.86 50.57
N THR A 176 32.46 -25.63 50.95
CA THR A 176 33.76 -25.30 51.55
C THR A 176 34.00 -26.07 52.84
N ASP A 177 33.01 -26.12 53.73
CA ASP A 177 33.10 -26.88 54.99
C ASP A 177 33.27 -28.38 54.74
N LEU A 178 32.56 -28.93 53.77
CA LEU A 178 32.67 -30.34 53.41
C LEU A 178 34.05 -30.65 52.79
N SER A 179 34.57 -29.78 51.93
CA SER A 179 35.92 -29.92 51.38
C SER A 179 36.97 -29.95 52.50
N ALA A 180 36.87 -29.03 53.46
CA ALA A 180 37.79 -28.98 54.59
C ALA A 180 37.73 -30.26 55.47
N LYS A 181 36.52 -30.84 55.63
CA LYS A 181 36.36 -32.13 56.31
C LYS A 181 36.98 -33.27 55.54
N VAL A 182 36.77 -33.35 54.22
CA VAL A 182 37.38 -34.37 53.36
C VAL A 182 38.90 -34.29 53.40
N ASP A 183 39.48 -33.09 53.35
CA ASP A 183 40.93 -32.88 53.47
C ASP A 183 41.47 -33.35 54.84
N THR A 184 40.71 -33.08 55.90
CA THR A 184 41.04 -33.54 57.26
C THR A 184 41.01 -35.06 57.36
N ASP A 185 39.95 -35.69 56.86
CA ASP A 185 39.80 -37.16 56.87
C ASP A 185 40.88 -37.82 55.98
N ALA A 186 41.22 -37.23 54.84
CA ALA A 186 42.30 -37.70 53.97
C ALA A 186 43.66 -37.64 54.68
N LYS A 187 43.91 -36.59 55.47
CA LYS A 187 45.14 -36.48 56.28
C LYS A 187 45.17 -37.54 57.38
N LEU A 188 44.06 -37.72 58.10
CA LEU A 188 43.94 -38.65 59.23
C LEU A 188 44.07 -40.11 58.77
N THR A 189 43.49 -40.44 57.61
CA THR A 189 43.64 -41.77 56.98
C THR A 189 45.07 -42.02 56.50
N SER A 190 45.75 -41.01 55.94
CA SER A 190 47.18 -41.11 55.58
C SER A 190 48.07 -41.35 56.81
N GLU A 191 47.84 -40.62 57.90
CA GLU A 191 48.55 -40.82 59.19
C GLU A 191 48.31 -42.23 59.75
N HIS A 192 47.05 -42.69 59.79
CA HIS A 192 46.70 -44.04 60.21
C HIS A 192 47.38 -45.11 59.33
N LEU A 193 47.42 -44.91 58.01
CA LEU A 193 48.06 -45.86 57.10
C LEU A 193 49.57 -45.94 57.35
N ALA A 194 50.22 -44.81 57.65
CA ALA A 194 51.63 -44.76 58.02
C ALA A 194 51.91 -45.52 59.33
N ASP A 195 51.05 -45.33 60.35
CA ASP A 195 51.16 -46.01 61.64
C ASP A 195 50.93 -47.52 61.53
N VAL A 196 49.95 -47.94 60.71
CA VAL A 196 49.72 -49.35 60.41
C VAL A 196 50.93 -49.94 59.69
N ASN A 197 51.50 -49.25 58.70
CA ASN A 197 52.68 -49.73 57.99
C ASN A 197 53.89 -49.89 58.92
N LYS A 198 54.08 -48.94 59.85
CA LYS A 198 55.11 -49.02 60.90
C LYS A 198 54.89 -50.21 61.83
N SER A 199 53.64 -50.45 62.24
CA SER A 199 53.24 -51.60 63.06
C SER A 199 53.48 -52.93 62.34
N VAL A 200 53.08 -53.03 61.07
CA VAL A 200 53.33 -54.20 60.21
C VAL A 200 54.83 -54.47 60.06
N SER A 201 55.64 -53.43 59.84
CA SER A 201 57.10 -53.54 59.76
C SER A 201 57.71 -54.04 61.08
N SER A 202 57.22 -53.53 62.22
CA SER A 202 57.62 -53.99 63.56
C SER A 202 57.29 -55.46 63.77
N VAL A 203 56.05 -55.88 63.45
CA VAL A 203 55.63 -57.28 63.52
C VAL A 203 56.47 -58.15 62.59
N ALA A 204 56.73 -57.72 61.36
CA ALA A 204 57.58 -58.44 60.42
C ALA A 204 59.01 -58.60 60.96
N LYS A 205 59.56 -57.58 61.62
CA LYS A 205 60.87 -57.67 62.29
C LYS A 205 60.85 -58.66 63.46
N ALA A 206 59.84 -58.60 64.32
CA ALA A 206 59.69 -59.55 65.43
C ALA A 206 59.56 -60.99 64.93
N LEU A 207 58.79 -61.22 63.87
CA LEU A 207 58.66 -62.53 63.24
C LEU A 207 59.98 -63.05 62.67
N ARG A 208 60.81 -62.19 62.06
CA ARG A 208 62.16 -62.58 61.62
C ARG A 208 63.03 -63.02 62.80
N THR A 209 63.04 -62.25 63.89
CA THR A 209 63.81 -62.60 65.10
C THR A 209 63.33 -63.91 65.72
N VAL A 210 62.02 -64.16 65.75
CA VAL A 210 61.48 -65.44 66.19
C VAL A 210 61.88 -66.57 65.24
N GLY A 211 61.85 -66.33 63.93
CA GLY A 211 62.35 -67.27 62.92
C GLY A 211 63.81 -67.67 63.16
N GLU A 212 64.70 -66.68 63.33
CA GLU A 212 66.11 -66.89 63.66
C GLU A 212 66.28 -67.66 65.00
N ALA A 213 65.46 -67.35 66.00
CA ALA A 213 65.47 -68.06 67.29
C ALA A 213 65.00 -69.52 67.18
N ILE A 214 64.05 -69.81 66.28
CA ILE A 214 63.59 -71.18 66.00
C ILE A 214 64.68 -71.93 65.24
N GLU A 215 65.27 -71.36 64.20
CA GLU A 215 66.37 -71.98 63.43
C GLU A 215 67.56 -72.32 64.34
N THR A 216 67.94 -71.41 65.24
CA THR A 216 69.00 -71.66 66.22
C THR A 216 68.63 -72.75 67.22
N ARG A 217 67.37 -72.80 67.67
CA ARG A 217 66.86 -73.85 68.56
C ARG A 217 66.76 -75.21 67.87
N GLU A 218 66.36 -75.26 66.59
CA GLU A 218 66.36 -76.47 65.78
C GLU A 218 67.79 -77.00 65.60
N ALA A 219 68.73 -76.13 65.23
CA ALA A 219 70.14 -76.51 65.13
C ALA A 219 70.71 -77.04 66.48
N GLU A 220 70.28 -76.46 67.60
CA GLU A 220 70.64 -76.94 68.93
C GLU A 220 69.96 -78.28 69.28
N GLN A 221 68.69 -78.46 68.92
CA GLN A 221 68.00 -79.74 69.09
C GLN A 221 68.64 -80.84 68.24
N ASP A 222 69.06 -80.54 67.01
CA ASP A 222 69.78 -81.48 66.14
C ASP A 222 71.14 -81.86 66.75
N ARG A 223 71.90 -80.90 67.30
CA ARG A 223 73.12 -81.22 68.05
C ARG A 223 72.85 -82.09 69.26
N ARG A 224 71.81 -81.78 70.04
CA ARG A 224 71.42 -82.61 71.19
C ARG A 224 70.94 -83.98 70.76
N LEU A 225 70.27 -84.09 69.61
CA LEU A 225 69.88 -85.37 69.00
C LEU A 225 71.11 -86.15 68.55
N ASP A 226 72.12 -85.52 67.96
CA ASP A 226 73.40 -86.15 67.62
C ASP A 226 74.17 -86.61 68.86
N GLU A 227 74.18 -85.81 69.93
CA GLU A 227 74.76 -86.17 71.23
C GLU A 227 74.02 -87.33 71.89
N VAL A 228 72.69 -87.28 71.91
CA VAL A 228 71.85 -88.36 72.41
C VAL A 228 71.97 -89.59 71.51
N ALA A 229 72.14 -89.44 70.19
CA ALA A 229 72.39 -90.54 69.26
C ALA A 229 73.78 -91.17 69.47
N LYS A 230 74.80 -90.37 69.81
CA LYS A 230 76.12 -90.86 70.24
C LYS A 230 76.06 -91.57 71.60
N ALA A 231 75.32 -91.01 72.56
CA ALA A 231 75.06 -91.64 73.86
C ALA A 231 74.27 -92.94 73.71
N LEU A 232 73.26 -92.95 72.82
CA LEU A 232 72.50 -94.14 72.43
C LEU A 232 73.33 -95.12 71.63
N HIS A 233 74.30 -94.72 70.80
CA HIS A 233 75.26 -95.66 70.19
C HIS A 233 76.19 -96.28 71.24
N GLY A 234 76.60 -95.50 72.25
CA GLY A 234 77.32 -96.00 73.42
C GLY A 234 76.47 -96.97 74.26
N MET A 235 75.17 -96.71 74.38
CA MET A 235 74.22 -97.58 75.09
C MET A 235 73.72 -98.75 74.23
N ALA A 236 73.67 -98.64 72.90
CA ALA A 236 73.21 -99.67 71.96
C ALA A 236 74.31 -100.67 71.54
N ALA A 237 75.54 -100.51 72.04
CA ALA A 237 76.47 -101.63 72.23
C ALA A 237 75.94 -102.65 73.28
N GLN A 238 74.87 -102.30 74.01
CA GLN A 238 74.10 -103.18 74.88
C GLN A 238 72.62 -103.17 74.44
N ALA A 239 72.08 -104.36 74.18
CA ALA A 239 70.65 -104.65 74.03
C ALA A 239 69.97 -104.09 72.77
N GLY A 240 69.81 -104.98 71.79
CA GLY A 240 68.99 -104.77 70.61
C GLY A 240 67.53 -105.26 70.73
N LYS A 241 66.83 -105.04 69.62
CA LYS A 241 65.58 -105.68 69.12
C LYS A 241 64.24 -105.23 69.74
N VAL A 242 63.45 -104.42 68.99
CA VAL A 242 62.22 -104.82 68.21
C VAL A 242 61.23 -103.63 68.01
N LYS A 243 61.08 -103.26 66.72
CA LYS A 243 59.89 -102.93 65.86
C LYS A 243 58.68 -102.08 66.32
N GLU A 244 58.56 -100.92 65.64
CA GLU A 244 57.43 -100.33 64.85
C GLU A 244 55.97 -100.78 65.13
N GLY A 245 55.01 -99.85 65.29
CA GLY A 245 54.38 -99.15 64.16
C GLY A 245 53.41 -98.01 64.55
N LYS A 246 53.19 -97.11 63.57
CA LYS A 246 52.81 -95.68 63.63
C LYS A 246 51.33 -95.43 63.27
N PRO A 247 50.69 -94.32 63.72
CA PRO A 247 49.41 -93.84 63.18
C PRO A 247 49.58 -92.73 62.10
N ALA A 248 48.62 -92.59 61.18
CA ALA A 248 48.49 -91.50 60.19
C ALA A 248 47.42 -90.50 60.67
N LYS A 249 47.59 -89.17 60.73
CA LYS A 249 47.89 -88.06 59.78
C LYS A 249 46.67 -87.50 59.00
N GLY A 250 46.59 -86.16 59.00
CA GLY A 250 45.87 -85.29 58.05
C GLY A 250 44.88 -84.36 58.76
N GLY A 251 45.03 -83.02 58.82
CA GLY A 251 45.28 -82.02 57.75
C GLY A 251 43.92 -81.41 57.34
N LYS A 252 43.68 -80.15 56.99
CA LYS A 252 44.44 -78.91 56.72
C LYS A 252 43.39 -77.76 56.54
N GLN A 253 43.82 -76.50 56.70
CA GLN A 253 43.49 -75.25 55.96
C GLN A 253 42.02 -74.96 55.56
N ALA A 254 41.39 -73.82 55.88
CA ALA A 254 41.64 -72.42 55.42
C ALA A 254 41.62 -72.28 53.87
N PRO A 255 41.31 -71.13 53.23
CA PRO A 255 40.78 -69.84 53.70
C PRO A 255 39.76 -69.17 52.72
N ARG A 256 39.41 -67.89 52.97
CA ARG A 256 39.36 -66.68 52.08
C ARG A 256 38.90 -66.83 50.62
N ALA A 257 38.39 -65.83 49.93
CA ALA A 257 38.14 -64.39 50.11
C ALA A 257 37.19 -64.01 48.96
N GLY A 258 36.33 -63.00 49.13
CA GLY A 258 36.53 -61.74 48.41
C GLY A 258 35.79 -61.75 47.06
N ASP A 259 35.42 -60.65 46.44
CA ASP A 259 35.31 -59.24 46.77
C ASP A 259 34.74 -58.63 45.48
N SER A 260 33.84 -57.63 45.60
CA SER A 260 33.63 -56.49 44.66
C SER A 260 33.30 -56.77 43.17
N THR A 261 32.65 -55.96 42.35
CA THR A 261 31.94 -54.65 42.36
C THR A 261 31.29 -54.55 40.96
N ASP A 262 30.05 -54.05 40.83
CA ASP A 262 29.68 -52.71 40.32
C ASP A 262 29.58 -52.52 38.78
N VAL A 263 28.32 -52.40 38.33
CA VAL A 263 27.65 -51.41 37.44
C VAL A 263 28.23 -51.00 36.06
N GLY A 264 27.32 -50.95 35.05
CA GLY A 264 27.51 -50.44 33.67
C GLY A 264 27.59 -48.91 33.54
N PRO A 265 27.42 -48.27 32.35
CA PRO A 265 26.13 -48.23 31.62
C PRO A 265 26.21 -47.98 30.07
N ALA A 266 25.03 -47.70 29.47
CA ALA A 266 24.69 -47.61 28.04
C ALA A 266 24.92 -46.25 27.33
N LYS A 267 24.82 -46.24 25.98
CA LYS A 267 24.69 -45.06 25.09
C LYS A 267 23.75 -45.34 23.91
N SER A 268 22.88 -44.40 23.55
CA SER A 268 22.26 -44.28 22.21
C SER A 268 21.89 -42.82 21.93
N ALA A 269 22.12 -42.38 20.70
CA ALA A 269 22.08 -40.99 20.26
C ALA A 269 20.96 -40.73 19.24
N VAL A 270 20.52 -39.47 19.22
CA VAL A 270 19.37 -38.89 18.50
C VAL A 270 19.75 -38.43 17.08
N ALA A 271 18.80 -38.48 16.15
CA ALA A 271 18.87 -37.94 14.80
C ALA A 271 18.13 -36.60 14.67
N THR A 272 18.62 -35.72 13.78
CA THR A 272 18.02 -34.44 13.36
C THR A 272 17.59 -34.53 11.89
N PRO A 273 16.64 -33.70 11.43
CA PRO A 273 16.79 -33.10 10.10
C PRO A 273 16.50 -31.59 10.02
N ALA A 274 17.01 -31.01 8.93
CA ALA A 274 17.10 -29.59 8.55
C ALA A 274 15.79 -29.05 7.88
N PRO A 275 15.68 -27.72 7.60
CA PRO A 275 14.42 -27.04 7.31
C PRO A 275 13.97 -27.13 5.85
N ALA A 276 12.64 -27.18 5.67
CA ALA A 276 11.96 -27.24 4.40
C ALA A 276 11.93 -25.90 3.65
N ALA A 277 11.97 -26.03 2.33
CA ALA A 277 11.92 -25.00 1.31
C ALA A 277 10.57 -24.26 1.25
N VAL A 278 10.60 -23.09 0.64
CA VAL A 278 9.45 -22.27 0.23
C VAL A 278 8.60 -23.01 -0.80
N SER A 279 7.54 -23.67 -0.35
CA SER A 279 6.51 -24.24 -1.23
C SER A 279 5.52 -23.15 -1.65
N ALA A 280 5.52 -22.86 -2.96
CA ALA A 280 4.38 -22.28 -3.64
C ALA A 280 3.26 -23.33 -3.65
N GLU A 281 2.20 -23.11 -2.89
CA GLU A 281 1.09 -24.07 -2.83
C GLU A 281 -0.24 -23.37 -3.09
N GLY A 282 -0.87 -23.85 -4.17
CA GLY A 282 -2.04 -23.29 -4.83
C GLY A 282 -2.06 -23.80 -6.26
N ALA A 283 -2.06 -25.12 -6.44
CA ALA A 283 -2.24 -25.73 -7.75
C ALA A 283 -3.64 -25.35 -8.27
N PRO A 284 -3.76 -24.93 -9.52
CA PRO A 284 -5.00 -24.38 -10.03
C PRO A 284 -5.97 -25.44 -10.55
N ALA A 285 -7.26 -25.08 -10.55
CA ALA A 285 -8.35 -25.88 -11.08
C ALA A 285 -8.76 -25.39 -12.48
N ASP A 286 -9.11 -26.34 -13.34
CA ASP A 286 -9.24 -26.21 -14.79
C ASP A 286 -9.95 -24.94 -15.30
N GLY A 287 -9.26 -24.19 -16.17
CA GLY A 287 -9.80 -23.07 -16.96
C GLY A 287 -9.69 -21.68 -16.33
N GLU A 288 -9.49 -21.59 -15.02
CA GLU A 288 -9.25 -20.34 -14.27
C GLU A 288 -7.90 -19.69 -14.65
N ASP A 289 -6.96 -20.51 -15.12
CA ASP A 289 -5.53 -20.18 -15.26
C ASP A 289 -5.18 -19.29 -16.42
N LYS A 290 -5.87 -19.38 -17.55
CA LYS A 290 -5.35 -18.78 -18.78
C LYS A 290 -5.27 -17.26 -18.68
N THR A 291 -6.28 -16.61 -18.07
CA THR A 291 -6.24 -15.15 -17.86
C THR A 291 -5.16 -14.78 -16.85
N TYR A 292 -5.05 -15.54 -15.74
CA TYR A 292 -4.08 -15.28 -14.68
C TYR A 292 -2.64 -15.45 -15.18
N GLU A 293 -2.34 -16.56 -15.86
CA GLU A 293 -1.02 -16.85 -16.44
C GLU A 293 -0.64 -15.85 -17.53
N GLN A 294 -1.56 -15.49 -18.42
CA GLN A 294 -1.32 -14.45 -19.43
C GLN A 294 -0.99 -13.10 -18.77
N SER A 295 -1.71 -12.72 -17.72
CA SER A 295 -1.46 -11.50 -16.96
C SER A 295 -0.11 -11.52 -16.27
N LEU A 296 0.27 -12.68 -15.73
CA LEU A 296 1.57 -12.88 -15.10
C LEU A 296 2.71 -12.82 -16.13
N GLN A 297 2.51 -13.36 -17.33
CA GLN A 297 3.48 -13.23 -18.43
C GLN A 297 3.60 -11.77 -18.90
N ALA A 298 2.48 -11.05 -19.04
CA ALA A 298 2.50 -9.62 -19.36
C ALA A 298 3.29 -8.83 -18.29
N PHE A 299 3.07 -9.12 -17.01
CA PHE A 299 3.81 -8.49 -15.91
C PHE A 299 5.32 -8.78 -16.01
N LYS A 300 5.71 -10.04 -16.28
CA LYS A 300 7.12 -10.43 -16.45
C LYS A 300 7.77 -9.75 -17.66
N ASN A 301 7.00 -9.47 -18.70
CA ASN A 301 7.44 -8.73 -19.88
C ASN A 301 7.52 -7.20 -19.65
N GLY A 302 7.14 -6.73 -18.45
CA GLY A 302 7.10 -5.30 -18.11
C GLY A 302 5.85 -4.57 -18.62
N ASP A 303 4.90 -5.27 -19.25
CA ASP A 303 3.61 -4.73 -19.64
C ASP A 303 2.68 -4.68 -18.43
N TYR A 304 2.90 -3.66 -17.58
CA TYR A 304 2.12 -3.45 -16.37
C TYR A 304 0.66 -3.06 -16.68
N GLU A 305 0.39 -2.44 -17.83
CA GLU A 305 -0.96 -2.04 -18.20
C GLU A 305 -1.81 -3.23 -18.63
N GLY A 306 -1.27 -4.07 -19.53
CA GLY A 306 -1.90 -5.32 -19.95
C GLY A 306 -2.09 -6.28 -18.78
N ALA A 307 -1.06 -6.42 -17.93
CA ALA A 307 -1.15 -7.23 -16.71
C ALA A 307 -2.22 -6.71 -15.75
N ARG A 308 -2.28 -5.39 -15.51
CA ARG A 308 -3.29 -4.77 -14.64
C ARG A 308 -4.71 -5.07 -15.14
N LYS A 309 -4.95 -4.93 -16.44
CA LYS A 309 -6.26 -5.24 -17.03
C LYS A 309 -6.61 -6.72 -16.84
N GLY A 310 -5.69 -7.61 -17.15
CA GLY A 310 -5.93 -9.05 -17.03
C GLY A 310 -6.15 -9.51 -15.58
N PHE A 311 -5.39 -9.00 -14.60
CA PHE A 311 -5.63 -9.29 -13.19
C PHE A 311 -6.96 -8.70 -12.68
N SER A 312 -7.31 -7.47 -13.10
CA SER A 312 -8.61 -6.88 -12.77
C SER A 312 -9.77 -7.70 -13.32
N ASP A 313 -9.68 -8.13 -14.58
CA ASP A 313 -10.70 -8.95 -15.22
C ASP A 313 -10.81 -10.33 -14.54
N PHE A 314 -9.68 -10.90 -14.12
CA PHE A 314 -9.65 -12.15 -13.34
C PHE A 314 -10.38 -11.99 -12.00
N LEU A 315 -10.09 -10.93 -11.25
CA LEU A 315 -10.70 -10.67 -9.94
C LEU A 315 -12.19 -10.37 -10.06
N GLN A 316 -12.63 -9.73 -11.14
CA GLN A 316 -14.05 -9.48 -11.38
C GLN A 316 -14.82 -10.77 -11.68
N ARG A 317 -14.21 -11.69 -12.44
CA ARG A 317 -14.83 -12.96 -12.84
C ARG A 317 -14.73 -14.05 -11.78
N HIS A 318 -13.66 -14.02 -10.98
CA HIS A 318 -13.30 -15.07 -10.02
C HIS A 318 -12.93 -14.48 -8.66
N PRO A 319 -13.82 -13.70 -8.01
CA PRO A 319 -13.50 -13.03 -6.74
C PRO A 319 -13.21 -14.01 -5.60
N ASP A 320 -13.78 -15.23 -5.64
CA ASP A 320 -13.65 -16.26 -4.60
C ASP A 320 -12.61 -17.36 -4.93
N SER A 321 -11.87 -17.22 -6.04
CA SER A 321 -10.85 -18.21 -6.41
C SER A 321 -9.72 -18.24 -5.37
N LYS A 322 -9.10 -19.41 -5.18
CA LYS A 322 -7.89 -19.56 -4.36
C LYS A 322 -6.74 -18.65 -4.84
N LEU A 323 -6.75 -18.28 -6.12
CA LEU A 323 -5.78 -17.36 -6.70
C LEU A 323 -6.18 -15.89 -6.57
N ALA A 324 -7.39 -15.54 -6.12
CA ALA A 324 -7.86 -14.16 -6.04
C ALA A 324 -6.95 -13.29 -5.16
N GLY A 325 -6.56 -13.78 -3.98
CA GLY A 325 -5.59 -13.09 -3.12
C GLY A 325 -4.20 -12.92 -3.78
N ASN A 326 -3.81 -13.83 -4.67
CA ASN A 326 -2.56 -13.74 -5.43
C ASN A 326 -2.67 -12.74 -6.59
N ALA A 327 -3.78 -12.79 -7.34
CA ALA A 327 -4.08 -11.84 -8.42
C ALA A 327 -4.20 -10.41 -7.89
N GLN A 328 -4.83 -10.19 -6.74
CA GLN A 328 -4.91 -8.89 -6.09
C GLN A 328 -3.53 -8.37 -5.68
N TYR A 329 -2.65 -9.24 -5.21
CA TYR A 329 -1.26 -8.88 -4.93
C TYR A 329 -0.51 -8.47 -6.20
N TRP A 330 -0.62 -9.25 -7.29
CA TRP A 330 0.01 -8.90 -8.56
C TRP A 330 -0.55 -7.63 -9.18
N LEU A 331 -1.84 -7.34 -8.99
CA LEU A 331 -2.43 -6.07 -9.38
C LEU A 331 -1.74 -4.90 -8.67
N GLY A 332 -1.46 -5.02 -7.38
CA GLY A 332 -0.66 -4.05 -6.63
C GLY A 332 0.78 -3.94 -7.14
N GLU A 333 1.42 -5.06 -7.49
CA GLU A 333 2.75 -5.06 -8.10
C GLU A 333 2.76 -4.36 -9.48
N CYS A 334 1.70 -4.50 -10.27
CA CYS A 334 1.55 -3.78 -11.55
C CYS A 334 1.51 -2.26 -11.32
N TYR A 335 0.70 -1.80 -10.36
CA TYR A 335 0.66 -0.38 -9.99
C TYR A 335 2.01 0.11 -9.45
N TYR A 336 2.69 -0.69 -8.64
CA TYR A 336 4.01 -0.37 -8.10
C TYR A 336 5.06 -0.26 -9.22
N GLY A 337 5.08 -1.22 -10.15
CA GLY A 337 5.98 -1.23 -11.32
C GLY A 337 5.75 -0.05 -12.25
N ALA A 338 4.49 0.37 -12.39
CA ALA A 338 4.10 1.60 -13.11
C ALA A 338 4.37 2.89 -12.31
N LYS A 339 5.00 2.81 -11.13
CA LYS A 339 5.28 3.92 -10.20
C LYS A 339 4.03 4.65 -9.69
N ASN A 340 2.87 4.05 -9.82
CA ASN A 340 1.62 4.56 -9.26
C ASN A 340 1.46 4.03 -7.83
N TYR A 341 2.26 4.59 -6.92
CA TYR A 341 2.37 4.09 -5.55
C TYR A 341 1.07 4.27 -4.75
N GLY A 342 0.26 5.30 -5.05
CA GLY A 342 -1.04 5.50 -4.40
C GLY A 342 -2.01 4.35 -4.66
N GLN A 343 -2.19 4.00 -5.95
CA GLN A 343 -3.03 2.86 -6.32
C GLN A 343 -2.42 1.51 -5.88
N ALA A 344 -1.10 1.40 -5.86
CA ALA A 344 -0.43 0.21 -5.34
C ALA A 344 -0.76 -0.03 -3.87
N ILE A 345 -0.74 1.03 -3.04
CA ILE A 345 -1.10 0.96 -1.62
C ILE A 345 -2.53 0.45 -1.45
N GLU A 346 -3.50 0.98 -2.20
CA GLU A 346 -4.89 0.55 -2.15
C GLU A 346 -5.04 -0.92 -2.54
N ALA A 347 -4.35 -1.34 -3.61
CA ALA A 347 -4.39 -2.70 -4.10
C ALA A 347 -3.78 -3.71 -3.11
N PHE A 348 -2.65 -3.37 -2.47
CA PHE A 348 -2.05 -4.20 -1.43
C PHE A 348 -2.89 -4.24 -0.15
N ASP A 349 -3.50 -3.13 0.24
CA ASP A 349 -4.41 -3.05 1.38
C ASP A 349 -5.67 -3.91 1.18
N HIS A 350 -6.14 -4.01 -0.07
CA HIS A 350 -7.24 -4.89 -0.44
C HIS A 350 -6.91 -6.38 -0.26
N VAL A 351 -5.64 -6.79 -0.43
CA VAL A 351 -5.23 -8.18 -0.14
C VAL A 351 -5.52 -8.53 1.32
N GLN A 352 -5.11 -7.67 2.25
CA GLN A 352 -5.33 -7.91 3.69
C GLN A 352 -6.81 -7.87 4.07
N ARG A 353 -7.58 -6.94 3.50
CA ARG A 353 -8.99 -6.74 3.88
C ARG A 353 -9.93 -7.80 3.30
N SER A 354 -9.73 -8.16 2.03
CA SER A 354 -10.65 -9.05 1.31
C SER A 354 -10.15 -10.49 1.21
N TYR A 355 -8.84 -10.71 1.38
CA TYR A 355 -8.21 -12.03 1.30
C TYR A 355 -7.28 -12.30 2.50
N PRO A 356 -7.77 -12.21 3.75
CA PRO A 356 -6.93 -12.31 4.96
C PRO A 356 -6.21 -13.66 5.11
N ASP A 357 -6.77 -14.74 4.53
CA ASP A 357 -6.18 -16.08 4.58
C ASP A 357 -5.15 -16.33 3.46
N SER A 358 -4.94 -15.35 2.57
CA SER A 358 -3.98 -15.49 1.47
C SER A 358 -2.54 -15.54 1.99
N ALA A 359 -1.74 -16.47 1.47
CA ALA A 359 -0.30 -16.52 1.70
C ALA A 359 0.44 -15.25 1.22
N LYS A 360 -0.22 -14.37 0.44
CA LYS A 360 0.33 -13.10 -0.03
C LYS A 360 0.13 -11.93 0.93
N VAL A 361 -0.60 -12.08 2.04
CA VAL A 361 -0.83 -10.97 2.99
C VAL A 361 0.48 -10.37 3.54
N PRO A 362 1.48 -11.16 4.01
CA PRO A 362 2.74 -10.58 4.49
C PRO A 362 3.50 -9.83 3.39
N ALA A 363 3.48 -10.37 2.17
CA ALA A 363 4.15 -9.77 1.02
C ALA A 363 3.46 -8.47 0.57
N ALA A 364 2.12 -8.43 0.61
CA ALA A 364 1.33 -7.24 0.31
C ALA A 364 1.62 -6.12 1.32
N LEU A 365 1.66 -6.43 2.62
CA LEU A 365 1.99 -5.47 3.67
C LEU A 365 3.41 -4.92 3.52
N LEU A 366 4.40 -5.77 3.23
CA LEU A 366 5.77 -5.34 2.96
C LEU A 366 5.81 -4.36 1.78
N LYS A 367 5.15 -4.72 0.67
CA LYS A 367 5.12 -3.89 -0.54
C LYS A 367 4.35 -2.59 -0.36
N LYS A 368 3.28 -2.58 0.44
CA LYS A 368 2.59 -1.36 0.89
C LYS A 368 3.54 -0.46 1.68
N GLY A 369 4.34 -1.02 2.59
CA GLY A 369 5.40 -0.30 3.29
C GLY A 369 6.42 0.33 2.33
N PHE A 370 6.88 -0.42 1.32
CA PHE A 370 7.81 0.10 0.30
C PHE A 370 7.19 1.16 -0.60
N ALA A 371 5.90 1.05 -0.93
CA ALA A 371 5.17 2.08 -1.66
C ALA A 371 5.10 3.40 -0.86
N TYR A 372 4.89 3.34 0.46
CA TYR A 372 4.98 4.53 1.31
C TYR A 372 6.40 5.11 1.35
N VAL A 373 7.44 4.28 1.36
CA VAL A 373 8.83 4.77 1.23
C VAL A 373 9.03 5.50 -0.10
N ALA A 374 8.51 4.96 -1.20
CA ALA A 374 8.62 5.58 -2.52
C ALA A 374 7.85 6.91 -2.64
N LEU A 375 6.78 7.07 -1.86
CA LEU A 375 6.05 8.34 -1.70
C LEU A 375 6.70 9.30 -0.69
N ASN A 376 7.87 8.95 -0.14
CA ASN A 376 8.57 9.69 0.91
C ASN A 376 7.76 9.85 2.22
N ASP A 377 6.76 8.99 2.45
CA ASP A 377 5.96 8.96 3.67
C ASP A 377 6.58 8.01 4.70
N ARG A 378 7.64 8.51 5.36
CA ARG A 378 8.39 7.73 6.35
C ARG A 378 7.55 7.28 7.55
N GLY A 379 6.56 8.08 7.95
CA GLY A 379 5.68 7.77 9.08
C GLY A 379 4.82 6.54 8.82
N ARG A 380 4.06 6.56 7.71
CA ARG A 380 3.22 5.43 7.31
C ARG A 380 4.05 4.23 6.87
N ALA A 381 5.19 4.43 6.23
CA ALA A 381 6.14 3.36 5.92
C ALA A 381 6.59 2.63 7.17
N SER A 382 7.07 3.36 8.19
CA SER A 382 7.56 2.75 9.42
C SER A 382 6.47 2.01 10.18
N SER A 383 5.27 2.59 10.27
CA SER A 383 4.13 1.92 10.90
C SER A 383 3.77 0.60 10.18
N THR A 384 3.65 0.64 8.85
CA THR A 384 3.29 -0.54 8.05
C THR A 384 4.37 -1.62 8.12
N LEU A 385 5.65 -1.26 8.06
CA LEU A 385 6.75 -2.22 8.15
C LEU A 385 6.85 -2.84 9.54
N LYS A 386 6.58 -2.08 10.62
CA LYS A 386 6.50 -2.64 11.98
C LYS A 386 5.38 -3.67 12.09
N GLN A 387 4.22 -3.40 11.49
CA GLN A 387 3.12 -4.36 11.45
C GLN A 387 3.52 -5.70 10.83
N VAL A 388 4.33 -5.70 9.76
CA VAL A 388 4.86 -6.96 9.16
C VAL A 388 5.70 -7.73 10.18
N VAL A 389 6.56 -7.04 10.93
CA VAL A 389 7.45 -7.65 11.93
C VAL A 389 6.68 -8.21 13.11
N GLU A 390 5.65 -7.50 13.57
CA GLU A 390 4.84 -7.89 14.72
C GLU A 390 3.84 -9.00 14.38
N SER A 391 3.17 -8.89 13.22
CA SER A 391 2.11 -9.82 12.81
C SER A 391 2.67 -11.10 12.17
N TYR A 392 3.83 -11.02 11.51
CA TYR A 392 4.43 -12.15 10.77
C TYR A 392 5.91 -12.37 11.10
N PRO A 393 6.30 -12.50 12.38
CA PRO A 393 7.71 -12.45 12.82
C PRO A 393 8.62 -13.55 12.26
N LYS A 394 8.05 -14.67 11.81
CA LYS A 394 8.79 -15.81 11.22
C LYS A 394 8.83 -15.79 9.69
N SER A 395 8.19 -14.80 9.05
CA SER A 395 8.14 -14.69 7.59
C SER A 395 9.44 -14.10 7.02
N PRO A 396 9.83 -14.47 5.79
CA PRO A 396 10.91 -13.78 5.08
C PRO A 396 10.65 -12.27 4.93
N GLU A 397 9.39 -11.87 4.83
CA GLU A 397 8.96 -10.48 4.73
C GLU A 397 9.29 -9.68 5.99
N ALA A 398 9.18 -10.28 7.18
CA ALA A 398 9.56 -9.62 8.43
C ALA A 398 11.06 -9.31 8.49
N THR A 399 11.92 -10.18 7.97
CA THR A 399 13.37 -9.89 7.88
C THR A 399 13.62 -8.67 7.00
N LYS A 400 13.03 -8.63 5.80
CA LYS A 400 13.13 -7.47 4.89
C LYS A 400 12.54 -6.20 5.49
N ALA A 401 11.44 -6.31 6.23
CA ALA A 401 10.82 -5.18 6.92
C ALA A 401 11.73 -4.60 8.00
N LYS A 402 12.39 -5.44 8.81
CA LYS A 402 13.38 -5.01 9.82
C LYS A 402 14.55 -4.26 9.18
N GLU A 403 15.13 -4.82 8.12
CA GLU A 403 16.21 -4.18 7.38
C GLU A 403 15.80 -2.81 6.85
N LYS A 404 14.59 -2.72 6.27
CA LYS A 404 14.10 -1.44 5.75
C LYS A 404 13.80 -0.43 6.84
N LEU A 405 13.24 -0.85 7.98
CA LEU A 405 13.00 0.01 9.13
C LEU A 405 14.29 0.62 9.66
N ALA A 406 15.37 -0.15 9.74
CA ALA A 406 16.67 0.35 10.18
C ALA A 406 17.25 1.43 9.25
N GLN A 407 16.85 1.47 7.97
CA GLN A 407 17.25 2.51 7.03
C GLN A 407 16.36 3.78 7.07
N LEU A 408 15.21 3.71 7.74
CA LEU A 408 14.26 4.81 7.84
C LEU A 408 14.42 5.62 9.14
N GLN A 409 15.14 5.05 10.11
CA GLN A 409 15.63 5.70 11.33
C GLN A 409 16.86 6.54 10.99
#